data_AF-A0A6P8XY42-F1
#
_entry.id   AF-A0A6P8XY42-F1
#
_cell.length_a   1.000
_cell.length_b   1.000
_cell.length_c   1.000
_cell.angle_alpha   90.00
_cell.angle_beta   90.00
_cell.angle_gamma   90.00
#
_symmetry.space_group_name_H-M   'P 1'
#
loop_
_entity.id
_entity.type
_entity.pdbx_description
1 polymer ?
#
loop_
_entity_poly.entity_id
_entity_poly.type
_entity_poly.pdbx_seq_one_letter_code
_entity_poly.pdbx_strand_id
1 'polypeptide(L)'
;MAQVLRQLQNVVTAQGKLHPMVKGAVTYALLWPTGSLIQQTLEGRNLKNYDWARALRFSLFGGLYVAPTLYGWVRLSSAMWPQTSLRVGIVKALTEQISYGPFACISFFMGMSLLERKSFAEAVEETKQKALPTYKVGICVWPFIQTLNFSLVPEHNRVVFVSICSLMWIIFLAYTKTRQLSHDEDTVNADAVAPIIQAA
;
A
#
# COMPACT_ATOMS: atom_id res chain seq x y z
N MET A 1 -23.20 10.15 29.61
CA MET A 1 -22.15 9.12 29.51
C MET A 1 -22.70 7.75 29.09
N ALA A 2 -23.72 7.19 29.76
CA ALA A 2 -24.31 5.88 29.41
C ALA A 2 -24.96 5.79 28.02
N GLN A 3 -25.59 6.86 27.52
CA GLN A 3 -26.16 6.90 26.16
C GLN A 3 -25.08 6.88 25.06
N VAL A 4 -23.97 7.58 25.28
CA VAL A 4 -22.82 7.59 24.36
C VAL A 4 -22.17 6.21 24.31
N LEU A 5 -22.02 5.56 25.47
CA LEU A 5 -21.52 4.17 25.54
C LEU A 5 -22.45 3.18 24.84
N ARG A 6 -23.78 3.33 24.93
CA ARG A 6 -24.74 2.50 24.18
C ARG A 6 -24.72 2.77 22.68
N GLN A 7 -24.58 4.03 22.26
CA GLN A 7 -24.43 4.39 20.85
C GLN A 7 -23.14 3.79 20.26
N LEU A 8 -22.03 3.87 21.00
CA LEU A 8 -20.76 3.24 20.62
C LEU A 8 -20.88 1.72 20.58
N GLN A 9 -21.52 1.10 21.57
CA GLN A 9 -21.79 -0.35 21.56
C GLN A 9 -22.68 -0.78 20.39
N ASN A 10 -23.68 0.02 20.02
CA ASN A 10 -24.57 -0.25 18.88
C ASN A 10 -23.85 -0.08 17.54
N VAL A 11 -22.93 0.89 17.41
CA VAL A 11 -22.07 1.04 16.22
C VAL A 11 -21.09 -0.12 16.12
N VAL A 12 -20.48 -0.54 17.24
CA VAL A 12 -19.56 -1.68 17.31
C VAL A 12 -20.27 -3.02 17.05
N THR A 13 -21.50 -3.22 17.54
CA THR A 13 -22.30 -4.43 17.27
C THR A 13 -22.94 -4.42 15.88
N ALA A 14 -23.27 -3.25 15.31
CA ALA A 14 -23.67 -3.12 13.90
C ALA A 14 -22.51 -3.45 12.95
N GLN A 15 -21.29 -3.04 13.29
CA GLN A 15 -20.07 -3.53 12.62
C GLN A 15 -19.94 -5.06 12.71
N GLY A 16 -20.55 -5.72 13.69
CA GLY A 16 -20.59 -7.18 13.85
C GLY A 16 -21.36 -7.93 12.76
N LYS A 17 -22.35 -7.31 12.09
CA LYS A 17 -23.26 -8.01 11.14
C LYS A 17 -22.80 -8.08 9.68
N LEU A 18 -21.80 -7.29 9.30
CA LEU A 18 -21.27 -7.30 7.93
C LEU A 18 -20.34 -8.51 7.70
N HIS A 19 -20.41 -9.11 6.52
CA HIS A 19 -19.47 -10.15 6.13
C HIS A 19 -18.02 -9.61 6.19
N PRO A 20 -17.02 -10.36 6.70
CA PRO A 20 -15.65 -9.86 6.88
C PRO A 20 -15.03 -9.19 5.66
N MET A 21 -15.36 -9.69 4.46
CA MET A 21 -14.93 -9.08 3.20
C MET A 21 -15.49 -7.66 2.99
N VAL A 22 -16.75 -7.40 3.36
CA VAL A 22 -17.37 -6.08 3.20
C VAL A 22 -16.76 -5.08 4.19
N LYS A 23 -16.46 -5.53 5.41
CA LYS A 23 -15.71 -4.71 6.38
C LYS A 23 -14.33 -4.33 5.82
N GLY A 24 -13.62 -5.32 5.27
CA GLY A 24 -12.35 -5.09 4.59
C GLY A 24 -12.47 -4.10 3.43
N ALA A 25 -13.45 -4.29 2.55
CA ALA A 25 -13.67 -3.40 1.41
C ALA A 25 -13.94 -1.95 1.82
N VAL A 26 -14.80 -1.72 2.83
CA VAL A 26 -15.08 -0.37 3.34
C VAL A 26 -13.84 0.25 3.97
N THR A 27 -13.11 -0.50 4.80
CA THR A 27 -11.88 -0.01 5.43
C THR A 27 -10.85 0.39 4.38
N TYR A 28 -10.62 -0.44 3.36
CA TYR A 28 -9.65 -0.15 2.31
C TYR A 28 -10.11 0.97 1.38
N ALA A 29 -11.42 1.07 1.10
CA ALA A 29 -11.99 2.18 0.34
C ALA A 29 -11.79 3.53 1.03
N LEU A 30 -11.67 3.58 2.36
CA LEU A 30 -11.39 4.82 3.10
C LEU A 30 -9.90 5.05 3.33
N LEU A 31 -9.15 3.99 3.65
CA LEU A 31 -7.74 4.08 4.01
C LEU A 31 -6.88 4.51 2.82
N TRP A 32 -7.12 3.94 1.64
CA TRP A 32 -6.35 4.22 0.43
C TRP A 32 -6.46 5.67 -0.07
N PRO A 33 -7.66 6.27 -0.22
CA PRO A 33 -7.76 7.67 -0.61
C PRO A 33 -7.20 8.59 0.48
N THR A 34 -7.32 8.22 1.76
CA THR A 34 -6.74 9.01 2.85
C THR A 34 -5.22 9.12 2.69
N GLY A 35 -4.52 8.01 2.42
CA GLY A 35 -3.08 8.06 2.17
C GLY A 35 -2.72 8.88 0.92
N SER A 36 -3.52 8.79 -0.15
CA SER A 36 -3.34 9.64 -1.34
C SER A 36 -3.53 11.13 -1.03
N LEU A 37 -4.55 11.51 -0.26
CA LEU A 37 -4.84 12.90 0.09
C LEU A 37 -3.75 13.48 1.02
N ILE A 38 -3.27 12.69 1.99
CA ILE A 38 -2.13 13.09 2.82
C ILE A 38 -0.91 13.33 1.95
N GLN A 39 -0.61 12.41 1.02
CA GLN A 39 0.51 12.57 0.11
C GLN A 39 0.37 13.83 -0.76
N GLN A 40 -0.82 14.12 -1.29
CA GLN A 40 -1.09 15.35 -2.03
C GLN A 40 -0.92 16.62 -1.17
N THR A 41 -1.25 16.55 0.12
CA THR A 41 -1.00 17.65 1.07
C THR A 41 0.49 17.87 1.27
N LEU A 42 1.28 16.80 1.35
CA LEU A 42 2.75 16.87 1.44
C LEU A 42 3.39 17.42 0.16
N GLU A 43 2.73 17.29 -1.01
CA GLU A 43 3.12 17.98 -2.25
C GLU A 43 2.80 19.50 -2.23
N GLY A 44 2.21 20.03 -1.15
CA GLY A 44 1.80 21.43 -1.04
C GLY A 44 0.48 21.74 -1.76
N ARG A 45 -0.29 20.72 -2.17
CA ARG A 45 -1.63 20.95 -2.73
C ARG A 45 -2.60 21.37 -1.63
N ASN A 46 -3.61 22.15 -2.02
CA ASN A 46 -4.71 22.57 -1.16
C ASN A 46 -6.03 21.94 -1.63
N LEU A 47 -7.11 22.04 -0.83
CA LEU A 47 -8.43 21.49 -1.15
C LEU A 47 -8.96 21.89 -2.55
N LYS A 48 -8.59 23.08 -3.03
CA LYS A 48 -8.96 23.57 -4.37
C LYS A 48 -8.22 22.87 -5.52
N ASN A 49 -7.02 22.35 -5.24
CA ASN A 49 -6.10 21.78 -6.23
C ASN A 49 -5.84 20.28 -6.01
N TYR A 50 -6.59 19.64 -5.11
CA TYR A 50 -6.53 18.21 -4.93
C TYR A 50 -7.01 17.48 -6.18
N ASP A 51 -6.24 16.49 -6.58
CA ASP A 51 -6.62 15.49 -7.57
C ASP A 51 -7.56 14.49 -6.90
N TRP A 52 -8.84 14.87 -6.83
CA TRP A 52 -9.92 14.04 -6.33
C TRP A 52 -10.10 12.78 -7.17
N ALA A 53 -9.78 12.84 -8.46
CA ALA A 53 -9.82 11.67 -9.33
C ALA A 53 -8.75 10.65 -8.93
N ARG A 54 -7.54 11.08 -8.55
CA ARG A 54 -6.51 10.20 -7.97
C ARG A 54 -6.99 9.57 -6.67
N ALA A 55 -7.55 10.36 -5.75
CA ALA A 55 -8.10 9.82 -4.52
C ALA A 55 -9.19 8.76 -4.80
N LEU A 56 -10.10 9.02 -5.75
CA LEU A 56 -11.11 8.06 -6.18
C LEU A 56 -10.50 6.77 -6.75
N ARG A 57 -9.46 6.85 -7.59
CA ARG A 57 -8.76 5.66 -8.11
C ARG A 57 -8.15 4.83 -6.97
N PHE A 58 -7.52 5.48 -6.00
CA PHE A 58 -7.00 4.81 -4.80
C PHE A 58 -8.13 4.14 -3.99
N SER A 59 -9.28 4.81 -3.82
CA SER A 59 -10.47 4.24 -3.18
C SER A 59 -11.00 3.00 -3.89
N LEU A 60 -11.16 3.08 -5.22
CA LEU A 60 -11.66 1.96 -6.03
C LEU A 60 -10.68 0.79 -6.00
N PHE A 61 -9.38 1.07 -6.18
CA PHE A 61 -8.35 0.04 -6.14
C PHE A 61 -8.27 -0.64 -4.76
N GLY A 62 -8.23 0.14 -3.69
CA GLY A 62 -8.21 -0.37 -2.32
C GLY A 62 -9.44 -1.23 -1.99
N GLY A 63 -10.64 -0.68 -2.21
CA GLY A 63 -11.89 -1.33 -1.82
C GLY A 63 -12.31 -2.50 -2.70
N LEU A 64 -12.18 -2.38 -4.03
CA LEU A 64 -12.70 -3.37 -4.98
C LEU A 64 -11.67 -4.40 -5.41
N TYR A 65 -10.37 -4.09 -5.30
CA TYR A 65 -9.31 -5.00 -5.74
C TYR A 65 -8.46 -5.51 -4.56
N VAL A 66 -7.88 -4.62 -3.76
CA VAL A 66 -6.95 -5.01 -2.69
C VAL A 66 -7.67 -5.78 -1.57
N ALA A 67 -8.84 -5.31 -1.12
CA ALA A 67 -9.56 -6.00 -0.06
C ALA A 67 -10.01 -7.43 -0.44
N PRO A 68 -10.61 -7.70 -1.62
CA PRO A 68 -10.95 -9.06 -2.03
C PRO A 68 -9.73 -9.97 -2.25
N THR A 69 -8.67 -9.45 -2.88
CA THR A 69 -7.44 -10.24 -3.15
C THR A 69 -6.72 -10.61 -1.85
N LEU A 70 -6.60 -9.67 -0.90
CA LEU A 70 -6.04 -9.94 0.41
C LEU A 70 -6.89 -10.93 1.22
N TYR A 71 -8.22 -10.78 1.18
CA TYR A 71 -9.13 -11.73 1.83
C TYR A 71 -8.97 -13.15 1.26
N GLY A 72 -8.86 -13.27 -0.06
CA GLY A 72 -8.58 -14.53 -0.74
C GLY A 72 -7.24 -15.13 -0.32
N TRP A 73 -6.18 -14.31 -0.28
CA TRP A 73 -4.85 -14.73 0.17
C TRP A 73 -4.86 -15.27 1.61
N VAL A 74 -5.50 -14.54 2.53
CA VAL A 74 -5.60 -14.96 3.94
C VAL A 74 -6.38 -16.27 4.08
N ARG A 75 -7.44 -16.48 3.31
CA ARG A 75 -8.16 -17.76 3.31
C ARG A 75 -7.32 -18.90 2.74
N LEU A 76 -6.62 -18.67 1.63
CA LEU A 76 -5.76 -19.66 1.00
C LEU A 76 -4.59 -20.05 1.93
N SER A 77 -3.91 -19.08 2.54
CA SER A 77 -2.81 -19.33 3.47
C SER A 77 -3.26 -20.07 4.73
N SER A 78 -4.49 -19.79 5.20
CA SER A 78 -5.10 -20.52 6.32
C SER A 78 -5.47 -21.96 5.96
N ALA A 79 -5.89 -22.20 4.72
CA ALA A 79 -6.21 -23.55 4.22
C ALA A 79 -4.95 -24.39 3.96
N MET A 80 -3.90 -23.80 3.39
CA MET A 80 -2.62 -24.48 3.12
C MET A 80 -1.85 -24.82 4.41
N TRP A 81 -1.95 -23.95 5.42
CA TRP A 81 -1.26 -24.14 6.70
C TRP A 81 -2.22 -23.88 7.87
N PRO A 82 -3.04 -24.88 8.26
CA PRO A 82 -4.04 -24.72 9.32
C PRO A 82 -3.43 -24.62 10.73
N GLN A 83 -2.17 -25.03 10.90
CA GLN A 83 -1.49 -25.05 12.19
C GLN A 83 -1.01 -23.65 12.61
N THR A 84 -1.12 -23.34 13.90
CA THR A 84 -0.62 -22.12 14.54
C THR A 84 0.65 -22.42 15.33
N SER A 85 1.79 -22.46 14.63
CA SER A 85 3.11 -22.58 15.26
C SER A 85 4.06 -21.51 14.74
N LEU A 86 5.09 -21.15 15.52
CA LEU A 86 6.08 -20.14 15.12
C LEU A 86 6.78 -20.52 13.81
N ARG A 87 7.09 -21.82 13.62
CA ARG A 87 7.65 -22.34 12.36
C ARG A 87 6.69 -22.10 11.18
N VAL A 88 5.41 -22.40 11.35
CA VAL A 88 4.40 -22.18 10.30
C VAL A 88 4.18 -20.69 10.05
N GLY A 89 4.24 -19.85 11.08
CA GLY A 89 4.19 -18.39 10.95
C GLY A 89 5.33 -17.82 10.11
N ILE A 90 6.56 -18.29 10.33
CA ILE A 90 7.73 -17.89 9.52
C ILE A 90 7.56 -18.34 8.08
N VAL A 91 7.15 -19.59 7.83
CA VAL A 91 6.92 -20.10 6.47
C VAL A 91 5.84 -19.28 5.76
N LYS A 92 4.69 -19.02 6.42
CA LYS A 92 3.63 -18.18 5.88
C LYS A 92 4.14 -16.78 5.52
N ALA A 93 4.91 -16.14 6.41
CA ALA A 93 5.47 -14.82 6.17
C ALA A 93 6.44 -14.81 4.98
N LEU A 94 7.34 -15.80 4.90
CA LEU A 94 8.27 -15.92 3.78
C LEU A 94 7.54 -16.18 2.46
N THR A 95 6.54 -17.07 2.47
CA THR A 95 5.71 -17.33 1.29
C THR A 95 4.96 -16.08 0.86
N GLU A 96 4.36 -15.34 1.80
CA GLU A 96 3.68 -14.08 1.50
C GLU A 96 4.63 -13.06 0.87
N GLN A 97 5.82 -12.89 1.44
CA GLN A 97 6.81 -11.96 0.90
C GLN A 97 7.30 -12.36 -0.50
N ILE A 98 7.40 -13.65 -0.82
CA ILE A 98 7.92 -14.13 -2.13
C ILE A 98 6.82 -14.20 -3.20
N SER A 99 5.56 -14.41 -2.80
CA SER A 99 4.45 -14.62 -3.75
C SER A 99 3.50 -13.42 -3.79
N TYR A 100 2.76 -13.18 -2.71
CA TYR A 100 1.77 -12.12 -2.63
C TYR A 100 2.41 -10.72 -2.67
N GLY A 101 3.59 -10.53 -2.08
CA GLY A 101 4.31 -9.26 -2.08
C GLY A 101 4.61 -8.72 -3.50
N PRO A 102 5.32 -9.46 -4.36
CA PRO A 102 5.57 -9.07 -5.74
C PRO A 102 4.28 -8.92 -6.54
N PHE A 103 3.32 -9.84 -6.35
CA PHE A 103 2.01 -9.77 -7.00
C PHE A 103 1.26 -8.48 -6.64
N ALA A 104 1.23 -8.11 -5.36
CA ALA A 104 0.59 -6.89 -4.87
C ALA A 104 1.28 -5.64 -5.42
N CYS A 105 2.62 -5.61 -5.48
CA CYS A 105 3.36 -4.49 -6.06
C CYS A 105 3.09 -4.34 -7.56
N ILE A 106 3.20 -5.42 -8.33
CA ILE A 106 2.95 -5.43 -9.78
C ILE A 106 1.50 -5.01 -10.07
N SER A 107 0.54 -5.60 -9.36
CA SER A 107 -0.88 -5.27 -9.56
C SER A 107 -1.23 -3.85 -9.13
N PHE A 108 -0.56 -3.28 -8.12
CA PHE A 108 -0.72 -1.87 -7.76
C PHE A 108 -0.30 -0.96 -8.91
N PHE A 109 0.92 -1.08 -9.43
CA PHE A 109 1.39 -0.19 -10.51
C PHE A 109 0.61 -0.41 -11.81
N MET A 110 0.34 -1.67 -12.20
CA MET A 110 -0.48 -1.97 -13.37
C MET A 110 -1.89 -1.42 -13.22
N GLY A 111 -2.58 -1.77 -12.13
CA GLY A 111 -3.97 -1.39 -11.89
C GLY A 111 -4.15 0.12 -11.79
N MET A 112 -3.25 0.80 -11.08
CA MET A 112 -3.30 2.27 -10.99
C MET A 112 -3.03 2.95 -12.35
N SER A 113 -2.10 2.44 -13.15
CA SER A 113 -1.79 2.99 -14.48
C SER A 113 -2.95 2.80 -15.46
N LEU A 114 -3.64 1.65 -15.40
CA LEU A 114 -4.84 1.41 -16.18
C LEU A 114 -6.00 2.31 -15.74
N LEU A 115 -6.17 2.55 -14.43
CA LEU A 115 -7.16 3.49 -13.89
C LEU A 115 -6.86 4.96 -14.26
N GLU A 116 -5.59 5.28 -14.53
CA GLU A 116 -5.14 6.56 -15.10
C GLU A 116 -5.40 6.68 -16.61
N ARG A 117 -5.94 5.63 -17.25
CA ARG A 117 -6.19 5.52 -18.70
C ARG A 117 -4.91 5.50 -19.55
N LYS A 118 -3.78 5.05 -18.98
CA LYS A 118 -2.58 4.77 -19.76
C LYS A 118 -2.79 3.54 -20.64
N SER A 119 -2.05 3.45 -21.74
CA SER A 119 -2.00 2.25 -22.56
C SER A 119 -1.41 1.07 -21.78
N PHE A 120 -1.71 -0.15 -22.23
CA PHE A 120 -1.17 -1.35 -21.59
C PHE A 120 0.38 -1.38 -21.63
N ALA A 121 0.97 -0.92 -22.73
CA ALA A 121 2.43 -0.83 -22.87
C ALA A 121 3.04 0.13 -21.84
N GLU A 122 2.45 1.32 -21.66
CA GLU A 122 2.90 2.29 -20.66
C GLU A 122 2.72 1.77 -19.23
N ALA A 123 1.62 1.06 -18.95
CA ALA A 123 1.39 0.45 -17.64
C ALA A 123 2.45 -0.62 -17.30
N VAL A 124 2.81 -1.46 -18.28
CA VAL A 124 3.86 -2.48 -18.13
C VAL A 124 5.21 -1.81 -17.89
N GLU A 125 5.53 -0.76 -18.64
CA GLU A 125 6.81 -0.07 -18.52
C GLU A 125 6.93 0.62 -17.15
N GLU A 126 5.90 1.36 -16.71
CA GLU A 126 5.89 1.97 -15.38
C GLU A 126 6.02 0.92 -14.27
N THR A 127 5.37 -0.23 -14.43
CA THR A 127 5.45 -1.33 -13.47
C THR A 127 6.86 -1.92 -13.41
N LYS A 128 7.52 -2.16 -14.55
CA LYS A 128 8.90 -2.68 -14.57
C LYS A 128 9.85 -1.75 -13.84
N GLN A 129 9.69 -0.45 -14.05
CA GLN A 129 10.56 0.57 -13.46
C GLN A 129 10.33 0.74 -11.95
N LYS A 130 9.06 0.71 -11.49
CA LYS A 130 8.71 1.05 -10.10
C LYS A 130 8.46 -0.13 -9.18
N ALA A 131 8.01 -1.28 -9.71
CA ALA A 131 7.62 -2.41 -8.87
C ALA A 131 8.82 -3.01 -8.12
N LEU A 132 9.96 -3.20 -8.78
CA LEU A 132 11.13 -3.81 -8.14
C LEU A 132 11.74 -2.93 -7.04
N PRO A 133 11.99 -1.62 -7.25
CA PRO A 133 12.43 -0.73 -6.17
C PRO A 133 11.44 -0.68 -5.01
N THR A 134 10.15 -0.58 -5.30
CA THR A 134 9.09 -0.54 -4.26
C THR A 134 9.05 -1.83 -3.46
N TYR A 135 9.16 -2.98 -4.12
CA TYR A 135 9.21 -4.28 -3.48
C TYR A 135 10.43 -4.44 -2.58
N LYS A 136 11.61 -3.97 -3.01
CA LYS A 136 12.84 -3.98 -2.19
C LYS A 136 12.67 -3.16 -0.91
N VAL A 137 12.02 -2.00 -0.97
CA VAL A 137 11.71 -1.23 0.24
C VAL A 137 10.75 -2.02 1.13
N GLY A 138 9.69 -2.60 0.55
CA GLY A 138 8.70 -3.37 1.29
C GLY A 138 9.28 -4.58 2.02
N ILE A 139 10.14 -5.37 1.36
CA ILE A 139 10.73 -6.56 1.98
C ILE A 139 11.69 -6.23 3.12
N CYS A 140 12.29 -5.03 3.14
CA CYS A 140 13.13 -4.58 4.24
C CYS A 140 12.31 -3.96 5.39
N VAL A 141 11.31 -3.16 5.06
CA VAL A 141 10.56 -2.35 6.03
C VAL A 141 9.51 -3.19 6.77
N TRP A 142 8.77 -4.06 6.07
CA TRP A 142 7.67 -4.81 6.68
C TRP A 142 8.12 -5.79 7.77
N PRO A 143 9.20 -6.59 7.59
CA PRO A 143 9.70 -7.43 8.66
C PRO A 143 10.11 -6.63 9.90
N PHE A 144 10.77 -5.48 9.72
CA PHE A 144 11.15 -4.62 10.83
C PHE A 144 9.94 -4.07 11.59
N ILE A 145 8.93 -3.58 10.87
CA ILE A 145 7.66 -3.12 11.45
C ILE A 145 6.99 -4.25 12.23
N GLN A 146 6.94 -5.45 11.66
CA GLN A 146 6.31 -6.60 12.32
C GLN A 146 7.09 -7.04 13.56
N THR A 147 8.43 -7.02 13.53
CA THR A 147 9.25 -7.28 14.71
C THR A 147 8.95 -6.28 15.82
N LEU A 148 8.93 -4.97 15.53
CA LEU A 148 8.56 -3.95 16.52
C LEU A 148 7.13 -4.16 17.06
N ASN A 149 6.19 -4.49 16.17
CA ASN A 149 4.80 -4.74 16.53
C ASN A 149 4.66 -5.92 17.51
N PHE A 150 5.36 -7.03 17.27
CA PHE A 150 5.26 -8.20 18.14
C PHE A 150 6.11 -8.09 19.41
N SER A 151 7.23 -7.36 19.36
CA SER A 151 8.16 -7.22 20.50
C SER A 151 7.81 -6.09 21.46
N LEU A 152 7.30 -4.95 20.99
CA LEU A 152 7.10 -3.75 21.81
C LEU A 152 5.63 -3.35 21.98
N VAL A 153 4.75 -3.72 21.05
CA VAL A 153 3.35 -3.25 21.06
C VAL A 153 2.43 -4.27 21.79
N PRO A 154 1.67 -3.83 22.81
CA PRO A 154 0.68 -4.66 23.49
C PRO A 154 -0.36 -5.22 22.49
N GLU A 155 -0.82 -6.45 22.72
CA GLU A 155 -1.68 -7.19 21.79
C GLU A 155 -2.91 -6.40 21.29
N HIS A 156 -3.60 -5.70 22.19
CA HIS A 156 -4.78 -4.90 21.87
C HIS A 156 -4.47 -3.68 20.96
N ASN A 157 -3.22 -3.21 20.93
CA ASN A 157 -2.78 -2.07 20.12
C ASN A 157 -2.10 -2.47 18.81
N ARG A 158 -1.79 -3.75 18.60
CA ARG A 158 -1.05 -4.22 17.41
C ARG A 158 -1.75 -3.86 16.10
N VAL A 159 -3.08 -3.99 16.07
CA VAL A 159 -3.90 -3.64 14.90
C VAL A 159 -3.80 -2.14 14.60
N VAL A 160 -3.83 -1.30 15.64
CA VAL A 160 -3.74 0.16 15.49
C VAL A 160 -2.35 0.56 14.97
N PHE A 161 -1.28 0.00 15.55
CA PHE A 161 0.09 0.25 15.10
C PHE A 161 0.29 -0.13 13.63
N VAL A 162 -0.10 -1.35 13.24
CA VAL A 162 -0.01 -1.80 11.84
C VAL A 162 -0.87 -0.96 10.91
N SER A 163 -2.02 -0.44 11.36
CA SER A 163 -2.86 0.45 10.57
C SER A 163 -2.16 1.79 10.28
N ILE A 164 -1.46 2.36 11.27
CA ILE A 164 -0.66 3.59 11.09
C ILE A 164 0.49 3.34 10.12
N CYS A 165 1.23 2.24 10.30
CA CYS A 165 2.28 1.83 9.37
C CYS A 165 1.76 1.59 7.94
N SER A 166 0.59 0.98 7.80
CA SER A 166 -0.08 0.79 6.51
C SER A 166 -0.44 2.12 5.85
N LEU A 167 -0.89 3.11 6.64
CA LEU A 167 -1.17 4.44 6.11
C LEU A 167 0.11 5.11 5.58
N MET A 168 1.21 5.02 6.33
CA MET A 168 2.53 5.50 5.86
C MET A 168 2.97 4.80 4.58
N TRP A 169 2.74 3.48 4.48
CA TRP A 169 3.03 2.71 3.27
C TRP A 169 2.20 3.19 2.08
N ILE A 170 0.90 3.48 2.26
CA ILE A 170 0.04 4.01 1.20
C ILE A 170 0.49 5.40 0.75
N ILE A 171 0.92 6.27 1.68
CA ILE A 171 1.50 7.57 1.36
C ILE A 171 2.76 7.38 0.50
N PHE A 172 3.64 6.46 0.90
CA PHE A 172 4.83 6.12 0.13
C PHE A 172 4.49 5.56 -1.27
N LEU A 173 3.48 4.70 -1.39
CA LEU A 173 3.01 4.18 -2.67
C LEU A 173 2.46 5.30 -3.57
N ALA A 174 1.66 6.21 -3.01
CA ALA A 174 1.14 7.37 -3.73
C ALA A 174 2.26 8.30 -4.23
N TYR A 175 3.28 8.48 -3.40
CA TYR A 175 4.47 9.24 -3.77
C TYR A 175 5.24 8.57 -4.91
N THR A 176 5.58 7.29 -4.77
CA THR A 176 6.31 6.53 -5.79
C THR A 176 5.53 6.41 -7.10
N LYS A 177 4.20 6.26 -7.03
CA LYS A 177 3.34 6.28 -8.22
C LYS A 177 3.38 7.64 -8.92
N THR A 178 3.39 8.74 -8.18
CA THR A 178 3.36 10.09 -8.74
C THR A 178 4.72 10.54 -9.27
N ARG A 179 5.82 10.12 -8.66
CA ARG A 179 7.16 10.43 -9.18
C ARG A 179 7.32 9.89 -10.59
N GLN A 180 7.68 10.76 -11.53
CA GLN A 180 8.28 10.32 -12.78
C GLN A 180 9.68 9.82 -12.43
N LEU A 181 10.03 8.61 -12.87
CA LEU A 181 11.42 8.16 -12.82
C LEU A 181 12.13 8.94 -13.92
N SER A 182 12.59 10.13 -13.57
CA SER A 182 13.45 10.91 -14.44
C SER A 182 14.73 10.14 -14.68
N HIS A 183 15.20 10.20 -15.92
CA HIS A 183 16.54 9.85 -16.38
C HIS A 183 17.60 10.82 -15.77
N ASP A 184 17.44 11.27 -14.53
CA ASP A 184 18.17 12.41 -13.94
C ASP A 184 19.52 12.03 -13.30
N GLU A 185 19.89 10.75 -13.23
CA GLU A 185 21.26 10.36 -12.84
C GLU A 185 22.23 10.25 -14.04
N ASP A 186 21.73 10.16 -15.28
CA ASP A 186 22.57 10.10 -16.46
C ASP A 186 22.73 11.46 -17.16
N THR A 187 21.74 12.35 -17.09
CA THR A 187 21.82 13.69 -17.69
C THR A 187 22.70 14.63 -16.89
N VAL A 188 22.64 14.59 -15.56
CA VAL A 188 23.50 15.44 -14.71
C VAL A 188 24.99 15.11 -14.90
N ASN A 189 25.33 13.86 -15.19
CA ASN A 189 26.72 13.46 -15.45
C ASN A 189 27.14 13.68 -16.92
N ALA A 190 26.25 13.48 -17.89
CA ALA A 190 26.53 13.76 -19.30
C ALA A 190 26.66 15.27 -19.58
N ASP A 191 25.79 16.10 -18.99
CA ASP A 191 25.80 17.56 -19.15
C ASP A 191 26.96 18.21 -18.39
N ALA A 192 27.45 17.58 -17.31
CA ALA A 192 28.66 18.02 -16.60
C ALA A 192 29.97 17.62 -17.31
N VAL A 193 29.97 16.54 -18.08
CA VAL A 193 31.17 16.03 -18.79
C VAL A 193 31.32 16.63 -20.20
N ALA A 194 30.22 16.97 -20.88
CA ALA A 194 30.23 17.59 -22.20
C ALA A 194 31.14 18.84 -22.33
N PRO A 195 31.12 19.82 -21.39
CA PRO A 195 32.00 20.98 -21.48
C PRO A 195 33.47 20.67 -21.12
N ILE A 196 33.77 19.56 -20.44
CA ILE A 196 35.14 19.17 -20.08
C ILE A 196 35.85 18.52 -21.27
N ILE A 197 35.14 17.77 -22.10
CA ILE A 197 35.69 17.13 -23.30
C ILE A 197 35.92 18.14 -24.44
N GLN A 198 35.15 19.23 -24.50
CA GLN A 198 35.35 20.30 -25.48
C GLN A 198 36.46 21.30 -25.10
N ALA A 199 37.01 21.21 -23.90
CA ALA A 199 38.07 22.08 -23.40
C ALA A 199 39.46 21.39 -23.30
N ALA A 200 39.59 20.17 -23.82
CA ALA A 200 40.84 19.41 -23.93
C ALA A 200 41.26 19.25 -25.40
#